data_AF-A0A0A1I5P6-F1
#
_entry.id   AF-A0A0A1I5P6-F1
#
_cell.length_a   1.000
_cell.length_b   1.000
_cell.length_c   1.000
_cell.angle_alpha   90.00
_cell.angle_beta   90.00
_cell.angle_gamma   90.00
#
_symmetry.space_group_name_H-M   'P 1'
#
loop_
_entity.id
_entity.type
_entity.pdbx_description
1 polymer ?
#
loop_
_entity_poly.entity_id
_entity_poly.type
_entity_poly.pdbx_seq_one_letter_code
_entity_poly.pdbx_strand_id
1 'polypeptide(L)'
;EMHQYLDSDGSGTSDTCVSSTIGAERLQAATQWLQANNLKGFLGEMGAGSNGYLPNIFYRCNLKAETFAVWLGALWWAAGP
;
A
#
# COMPACT_ATOMS: atom_id res chain seq x y z
N GLU A 1 2.58 1.49 -12.53
CA GLU A 1 2.72 2.30 -11.30
C GLU A 1 1.30 2.46 -10.74
N MET A 2 1.13 2.42 -9.42
CA MET A 2 -0.15 2.50 -8.70
C MET A 2 0.03 3.24 -7.39
N HIS A 3 -1.01 3.94 -6.91
CA HIS A 3 -0.99 4.65 -5.62
C HIS A 3 -1.97 4.01 -4.64
N GLN A 4 -1.64 4.03 -3.34
CA GLN A 4 -2.56 3.51 -2.33
C GLN A 4 -2.47 4.22 -0.98
N TYR A 5 -3.58 4.84 -0.57
CA TYR A 5 -3.81 5.36 0.79
C TYR A 5 -4.82 4.49 1.55
N LEU A 6 -4.90 4.65 2.87
CA LEU A 6 -5.62 3.73 3.76
C LEU A 6 -6.87 4.34 4.43
N ASP A 7 -7.17 5.59 4.14
CA ASP A 7 -8.38 6.28 4.58
C ASP A 7 -9.63 5.83 3.82
N SER A 8 -10.81 6.24 4.30
CA SER A 8 -12.12 5.74 3.86
C SER A 8 -12.33 5.74 2.36
N ASP A 9 -11.89 6.81 1.69
CA ASP A 9 -12.03 6.98 0.24
C ASP A 9 -10.72 6.72 -0.53
N GLY A 10 -9.61 6.45 0.18
CA GLY A 10 -8.30 6.23 -0.43
C GLY A 10 -7.67 7.50 -0.99
N SER A 11 -8.13 8.69 -0.57
CA SER A 11 -7.59 9.98 -1.01
C SER A 11 -6.27 10.35 -0.34
N GLY A 12 -5.95 9.78 0.82
CA GLY A 12 -4.79 10.16 1.62
C GLY A 12 -4.94 11.50 2.35
N THR A 13 -6.17 11.98 2.51
CA THR A 13 -6.46 13.27 3.17
C THR A 13 -6.83 13.12 4.64
N SER A 14 -7.16 11.91 5.08
CA SER A 14 -7.41 11.58 6.49
C SER A 14 -6.29 10.74 7.08
N ASP A 15 -5.95 11.02 8.33
CA ASP A 15 -4.99 10.25 9.12
C ASP A 15 -5.55 8.87 9.56
N THR A 16 -6.87 8.71 9.47
CA THR A 16 -7.58 7.56 10.00
C THR A 16 -7.64 6.46 8.96
N CYS A 17 -7.00 5.33 9.27
CA CYS A 17 -7.10 4.13 8.45
C CYS A 17 -8.44 3.42 8.68
N VAL A 18 -9.02 2.82 7.63
CA VAL A 18 -10.27 2.05 7.72
C VAL A 18 -10.16 0.84 8.66
N SER A 19 -9.07 0.07 8.55
CA SER A 19 -8.83 -1.11 9.38
C SER A 19 -7.33 -1.44 9.41
N SER A 20 -6.90 -2.36 10.28
CA SER A 20 -5.52 -2.82 10.32
C SER A 20 -5.09 -3.61 9.07
N THR A 21 -6.04 -4.12 8.29
CA THR A 21 -5.83 -4.98 7.10
C THR A 21 -6.14 -4.31 5.77
N ILE A 22 -6.67 -3.08 5.75
CA ILE A 22 -7.21 -2.44 4.54
C ILE A 22 -6.21 -2.32 3.38
N GLY A 23 -4.92 -2.12 3.65
CA GLY A 23 -3.91 -2.04 2.58
C GLY A 23 -3.77 -3.36 1.81
N ALA A 24 -3.80 -4.48 2.53
CA ALA A 24 -3.75 -5.83 1.96
C ALA A 24 -4.97 -6.13 1.09
N GLU A 25 -6.15 -5.77 1.60
CA GLU A 25 -7.43 -5.96 0.91
C GLU A 25 -7.46 -5.16 -0.40
N ARG A 26 -7.04 -3.89 -0.36
CA ARG A 26 -7.04 -3.01 -1.54
C ARG A 26 -6.02 -3.44 -2.61
N LEU A 27 -4.88 -3.99 -2.22
CA LEU A 27 -3.84 -4.44 -3.17
C LEU A 27 -4.04 -5.86 -3.71
N GLN A 28 -5.00 -6.63 -3.18
CA GLN A 28 -5.19 -8.03 -3.55
C GLN A 28 -5.49 -8.20 -5.05
N ALA A 29 -6.46 -7.45 -5.58
CA ALA A 29 -6.86 -7.55 -6.97
C ALA A 29 -5.73 -7.13 -7.93
N ALA A 30 -5.02 -6.04 -7.60
CA ALA A 30 -3.87 -5.59 -8.37
C ALA A 30 -2.74 -6.63 -8.36
N THR A 31 -2.45 -7.23 -7.21
CA THR A 31 -1.42 -8.28 -7.07
C THR A 31 -1.75 -9.50 -7.92
N GLN A 32 -3.00 -9.98 -7.87
CA GLN A 32 -3.48 -11.09 -8.70
C GLN A 32 -3.39 -10.75 -10.19
N TRP A 33 -3.75 -9.53 -10.57
CA TRP A 33 -3.64 -9.08 -11.96
C TRP A 33 -2.18 -9.05 -12.45
N LEU A 34 -1.25 -8.54 -11.64
CA LEU A 34 0.18 -8.53 -11.96
C LEU A 34 0.72 -9.97 -12.12
N GLN A 35 0.35 -10.88 -11.22
CA GLN A 35 0.73 -12.29 -11.29
C GLN A 35 0.20 -12.97 -12.55
N ALA A 36 -1.10 -12.82 -12.83
CA ALA A 36 -1.77 -13.44 -13.98
C ALA A 36 -1.22 -12.96 -15.33
N ASN A 37 -0.72 -11.72 -15.39
CA ASN A 37 -0.19 -11.12 -16.60
C ASN A 37 1.34 -11.14 -16.68
N ASN A 38 2.03 -11.76 -15.70
CA ASN A 38 3.49 -11.75 -15.60
C ASN A 38 4.10 -10.33 -15.66
N LEU A 39 3.46 -9.38 -14.97
CA LEU A 39 3.87 -7.99 -14.92
C LEU A 39 4.47 -7.64 -13.55
N LYS A 40 5.21 -6.53 -13.53
CA LYS A 40 5.77 -5.96 -12.31
C LYS A 40 5.07 -4.65 -11.95
N GLY A 41 4.72 -4.52 -10.69
CA GLY A 41 4.13 -3.32 -10.11
C GLY A 41 5.14 -2.53 -9.29
N PHE A 42 4.86 -1.25 -9.13
CA PHE A 42 5.57 -0.36 -8.22
C PHE A 42 4.53 0.56 -7.59
N LEU A 43 4.56 0.69 -6.25
CA LEU A 43 3.69 1.62 -5.54
C LEU A 43 4.38 2.98 -5.46
N GLY A 44 4.08 3.89 -6.38
CA GLY A 44 4.72 5.20 -6.47
C GLY A 44 4.32 6.16 -5.36
N GLU A 45 3.16 5.91 -4.74
CA GLU A 45 2.71 6.64 -3.55
C GLU A 45 2.02 5.71 -2.56
N MET A 46 2.38 5.86 -1.28
CA MET A 46 1.65 5.30 -0.16
C MET A 46 1.81 6.15 1.09
N GLY A 47 0.76 6.23 1.91
CA GLY A 47 0.76 7.00 3.15
C GLY A 47 -0.32 6.53 4.12
N ALA A 48 -0.11 6.82 5.40
CA ALA A 48 -1.09 6.65 6.48
C ALA A 48 -0.79 7.61 7.63
N GLY A 49 -1.82 7.90 8.45
CA GLY A 49 -1.65 8.74 9.64
C GLY A 49 -0.73 8.13 10.70
N SER A 50 -0.08 9.01 11.47
CA SER A 50 0.89 8.69 12.53
C SER A 50 0.25 8.25 13.86
N ASN A 51 -1.07 8.09 13.90
CA ASN A 51 -1.87 7.85 15.09
C ASN A 51 -1.75 6.39 15.54
N GLY A 52 -0.68 6.08 16.28
CA GLY A 52 -0.56 4.96 17.24
C GLY A 52 -0.61 3.52 16.71
N TYR A 53 -1.12 3.28 15.51
CA TYR A 53 -1.23 1.96 14.88
C TYR A 53 0.04 1.60 14.09
N LEU A 54 1.13 1.43 14.85
CA LEU A 54 2.36 0.71 14.53
C LEU A 54 3.18 1.14 13.29
N PRO A 55 4.53 1.12 13.39
CA PRO A 55 5.48 1.64 12.40
C PRO A 55 5.60 0.82 11.10
N ASN A 56 4.68 -0.09 10.78
CA ASN A 56 4.86 -1.06 9.69
C ASN A 56 3.69 -1.06 8.71
N ILE A 57 3.50 0.08 8.05
CA ILE A 57 2.64 0.23 6.87
C ILE A 57 2.90 -0.87 5.82
N PHE A 58 4.15 -1.32 5.67
CA PHE A 58 4.53 -2.44 4.80
C PHE A 58 3.79 -3.74 5.16
N TYR A 59 3.58 -3.99 6.46
CA TYR A 59 2.82 -5.13 6.95
C TYR A 59 1.32 -4.98 6.67
N ARG A 60 0.79 -3.75 6.70
CA ARG A 60 -0.62 -3.44 6.46
C ARG A 60 -0.99 -3.39 4.98
N CYS A 61 -0.05 -3.03 4.11
CA CYS A 61 -0.17 -3.14 2.65
C CYS A 61 0.13 -4.55 2.13
N ASN A 62 0.38 -5.52 3.02
CA ASN A 62 0.82 -6.87 2.65
C ASN A 62 2.00 -6.88 1.67
N LEU A 63 2.87 -5.88 1.72
CA LEU A 63 4.18 -5.91 1.08
C LEU A 63 5.09 -6.82 1.92
N LYS A 64 4.70 -8.10 2.03
CA LYS A 64 5.47 -9.17 2.63
C LYS A 64 6.24 -9.90 1.53
N ALA A 65 7.25 -10.67 1.92
CA ALA A 65 8.12 -11.46 1.03
C ALA A 65 7.39 -12.10 -0.17
N GLU A 66 6.17 -12.60 0.03
CA GLU A 66 5.36 -13.30 -0.98
C GLU A 66 4.75 -12.39 -2.07
N THR A 67 4.52 -11.10 -1.79
CA THR A 67 4.02 -10.12 -2.77
C THR A 67 5.15 -9.41 -3.52
N PHE A 68 6.38 -9.42 -2.99
CA PHE A 68 7.58 -8.94 -3.70
C PHE A 68 7.88 -9.73 -4.98
N ALA A 69 7.26 -10.89 -5.20
CA ALA A 69 7.36 -11.60 -6.47
C ALA A 69 6.90 -10.72 -7.65
N VAL A 70 5.89 -9.86 -7.46
CA VAL A 70 5.39 -8.96 -8.50
C VAL A 70 5.56 -7.47 -8.19
N TRP A 71 5.69 -7.10 -6.91
CA TRP A 71 5.95 -5.73 -6.51
C TRP A 71 7.45 -5.44 -6.38
N LEU A 72 7.95 -4.50 -7.17
CA LEU A 72 9.36 -4.09 -7.18
C LEU A 72 9.75 -3.25 -5.95
N GLY A 73 8.77 -2.62 -5.30
CA GLY A 73 8.97 -1.73 -4.17
C GLY A 73 7.83 -0.73 -4.00
N ALA A 74 8.03 0.20 -3.09
CA ALA A 74 7.10 1.28 -2.82
C ALA A 74 7.83 2.58 -2.40
N LEU A 75 7.18 3.73 -2.61
CA LEU A 75 7.64 5.03 -2.15
C LEU A 75 6.63 5.63 -1.18
N TRP A 76 7.13 6.06 -0.02
CA TRP A 76 6.33 6.81 0.94
C TRP A 76 6.04 8.21 0.41
N TRP A 77 4.77 8.60 0.48
CA TRP A 77 4.30 9.95 0.17
C TRP A 77 4.05 10.72 1.46
N ALA A 78 4.80 11.77 1.77
CA ALA A 78 6.01 12.25 1.10
C ALA A 78 7.04 12.66 2.16
N ALA A 79 8.26 12.96 1.73
CA ALA A 79 9.21 13.72 2.53
C ALA A 79 8.99 15.22 2.23
N GLY A 80 9.90 15.86 1.45
CA GLY A 80 9.83 17.31 1.16
C GLY A 80 10.04 18.17 2.42
N PRO A 81 10.39 19.46 2.29
CA PRO A 81 10.56 20.32 3.46
C PRO A 81 9.26 20.50 4.25
#